data_AF-A0A4Y2JJU9-F1
#
_entry.id   AF-A0A4Y2JJU9-F1
#
_cell.length_a   1.000
_cell.length_b   1.000
_cell.length_c   1.000
_cell.angle_alpha   90.00
_cell.angle_beta   90.00
_cell.angle_gamma   90.00
#
_symmetry.space_group_name_H-M   'P 1'
#
loop_
_entity.id
_entity.type
_entity.pdbx_description
1 polymer ?
#
loop_
_entity_poly.entity_id
_entity_poly.type
_entity_poly.pdbx_seq_one_letter_code
_entity_poly.pdbx_strand_id
1 'polypeptide(L)'
;MRKGQEEMKNQIQSHVESKVGEIKDHVNCCMEKIEEDIQSVKRVIGEVKGEVERKIEEVEEKVQGKIEEVKEKVQVKIGDLEKRLSELEDRPINFPENPDLTYSRQTVKSLTFDGQTSWTVFKTQFDVVSSANGWNNRVKASQLVASL
;
A
#
# COMPACT_ATOMS: atom_id res chain seq x y z
N MET A 1 32.11 -13.23 -85.56
CA MET A 1 31.59 -13.80 -84.29
C MET A 1 31.99 -13.03 -83.05
N ARG A 2 33.27 -12.70 -82.80
CA ARG A 2 33.72 -12.06 -81.53
C ARG A 2 32.98 -10.76 -81.15
N LYS A 3 32.68 -9.88 -82.12
CA LYS A 3 32.05 -8.57 -81.86
C LYS A 3 30.66 -8.67 -81.19
N GLY A 4 29.82 -9.61 -81.63
CA GLY A 4 28.47 -9.79 -81.05
C GLY A 4 28.49 -10.39 -79.63
N GLN A 5 29.51 -11.19 -79.29
CA GLN A 5 29.68 -11.68 -77.92
C GLN A 5 30.10 -10.55 -76.96
N GLU A 6 30.97 -9.65 -77.41
CA GLU A 6 31.40 -8.50 -76.60
C GLU A 6 30.23 -7.51 -76.36
N GLU A 7 29.42 -7.23 -77.38
CA GLU A 7 28.23 -6.38 -77.24
C GLU A 7 27.21 -6.97 -76.25
N MET A 8 26.95 -8.28 -76.32
CA MET A 8 26.04 -8.96 -75.38
C MET A 8 26.59 -8.94 -73.94
N LYS A 9 27.90 -9.14 -73.76
CA LYS A 9 28.54 -9.05 -72.45
C LYS A 9 28.40 -7.65 -71.85
N ASN A 10 28.65 -6.61 -72.63
CA ASN A 10 28.53 -5.22 -72.17
C ASN A 10 27.09 -4.85 -71.81
N GLN A 11 26.09 -5.35 -72.56
CA GLN A 11 24.67 -5.18 -72.20
C GLN A 11 24.32 -5.87 -70.88
N ILE A 12 24.77 -7.12 -70.69
CA ILE A 12 24.53 -7.85 -69.42
C ILE A 12 25.21 -7.12 -68.26
N GLN A 13 26.46 -6.69 -68.44
CA GLN A 13 27.21 -5.98 -67.41
C GLN A 13 26.51 -4.66 -67.03
N SER A 14 26.13 -3.83 -67.99
CA SER A 14 25.43 -2.57 -67.72
C SER A 14 24.06 -2.78 -67.07
N HIS A 15 23.32 -3.82 -67.46
CA HIS A 15 22.04 -4.15 -66.82
C HIS A 15 22.22 -4.58 -65.36
N VAL A 16 23.22 -5.41 -65.07
CA VAL A 16 23.54 -5.84 -63.70
C VAL A 16 23.99 -4.64 -62.87
N GLU A 17 24.89 -3.80 -63.39
CA GLU A 17 25.35 -2.58 -62.72
C GLU A 17 24.18 -1.64 -62.40
N SER A 18 23.25 -1.42 -63.34
CA SER A 18 22.03 -0.62 -63.13
C SER A 18 21.16 -1.21 -62.02
N LYS A 19 20.91 -2.53 -62.04
CA LYS A 19 20.06 -3.18 -61.04
C LYS A 19 20.69 -3.19 -59.66
N VAL A 20 22.01 -3.37 -59.57
CA VAL A 20 22.75 -3.24 -58.31
C VAL A 20 22.67 -1.81 -57.78
N GLY A 21 22.75 -0.80 -58.66
CA GLY A 21 22.52 0.61 -58.31
C GLY A 21 21.13 0.84 -57.71
N GLU A 22 20.07 0.42 -58.40
CA GLU A 22 18.69 0.53 -57.92
C GLU A 22 18.48 -0.14 -56.55
N ILE A 23 19.04 -1.34 -56.35
CA ILE A 23 18.97 -2.07 -55.07
C ILE A 23 19.68 -1.29 -53.97
N LYS A 24 20.86 -0.74 -54.26
CA LYS A 24 21.63 0.06 -53.31
C LYS A 24 20.86 1.29 -52.86
N ASP A 25 20.23 2.00 -53.79
CA ASP A 25 19.43 3.19 -53.49
C ASP A 25 18.20 2.83 -52.65
N HIS A 26 17.53 1.72 -52.96
CA HIS A 26 16.40 1.23 -52.18
C HIS A 26 16.80 0.86 -50.75
N VAL A 27 17.94 0.16 -50.58
CA VAL A 27 18.47 -0.20 -49.27
C VAL A 27 18.83 1.04 -48.45
N ASN A 28 19.47 2.04 -49.06
CA ASN A 28 19.80 3.30 -48.38
C ASN A 28 18.53 4.04 -47.94
N CYS A 29 17.53 4.15 -48.80
CA CYS A 29 16.25 4.76 -48.45
C CYS A 29 15.55 4.03 -47.29
N CYS A 30 15.57 2.70 -47.28
CA CYS A 30 15.03 1.91 -46.18
C CYS A 30 15.83 2.12 -44.89
N MET A 31 17.16 2.24 -44.98
CA MET A 31 18.02 2.50 -43.83
C MET A 31 17.72 3.86 -43.19
N GLU A 32 17.57 4.91 -43.99
CA GLU A 32 17.21 6.26 -43.52
C GLU A 32 15.87 6.25 -42.76
N LYS A 33 14.83 5.59 -43.31
CA LYS A 33 13.52 5.48 -42.63
C LYS A 33 13.61 4.74 -41.30
N ILE A 34 14.37 3.64 -41.26
CA ILE A 34 14.58 2.89 -40.01
C ILE A 34 15.30 3.77 -38.98
N GLU A 35 16.29 4.55 -39.41
CA GLU A 35 17.00 5.47 -38.52
C GLU A 35 16.07 6.56 -37.96
N GLU A 36 15.22 7.15 -38.80
CA GLU A 36 14.17 8.10 -38.38
C GLU A 36 13.22 7.49 -37.35
N ASP A 37 12.71 6.29 -37.61
CA ASP A 37 11.81 5.56 -36.70
C ASP A 37 12.49 5.27 -35.34
N ILE A 38 13.76 4.85 -35.36
CA ILE A 38 14.54 4.61 -34.14
C ILE A 38 14.68 5.90 -33.31
N GLN A 39 14.97 7.03 -33.96
CA GLN A 39 15.09 8.32 -33.25
C GLN A 39 13.74 8.79 -32.69
N SER A 40 12.65 8.56 -33.43
CA SER A 40 11.29 8.84 -32.97
C SER A 40 10.93 8.01 -31.73
N VAL A 41 11.16 6.70 -31.77
CA VAL A 41 10.93 5.80 -30.64
C VAL A 41 11.77 6.20 -29.43
N LYS A 42 13.04 6.54 -29.64
CA LYS A 42 13.94 7.00 -28.56
C LYS A 42 13.40 8.26 -27.87
N ARG A 43 12.81 9.20 -28.63
CA ARG A 43 12.17 10.41 -28.08
C ARG A 43 10.96 10.04 -27.22
N VAL A 44 10.06 9.23 -27.76
CA VAL A 44 8.84 8.78 -27.04
C VAL A 44 9.20 8.06 -25.74
N ILE A 45 10.22 7.20 -25.75
CA ILE A 45 10.70 6.54 -24.53
C ILE A 45 11.16 7.57 -23.48
N GLY A 46 11.86 8.62 -23.90
CA GLY A 46 12.28 9.71 -23.00
C GLY A 46 11.09 10.47 -22.40
N GLU A 47 10.09 10.80 -23.21
CA GLU A 47 8.86 11.47 -22.76
C GLU A 47 8.06 10.61 -21.77
N VAL A 48 7.85 9.33 -22.11
CA VAL A 48 7.16 8.37 -21.23
C VAL A 48 7.90 8.20 -19.91
N LYS A 49 9.24 8.09 -19.95
CA LYS A 49 10.05 8.00 -18.74
C LYS A 49 9.84 9.22 -17.84
N GLY A 50 9.89 10.44 -18.39
CA GLY A 50 9.67 11.66 -17.62
C GLY A 50 8.23 11.83 -17.12
N GLU A 51 7.22 11.32 -17.84
CA GLU A 51 5.84 11.31 -17.35
C GLU A 51 5.66 10.32 -16.19
N VAL A 52 6.28 9.15 -16.26
CA VAL A 52 6.25 8.15 -15.18
C VAL A 52 6.92 8.70 -13.93
N GLU A 53 8.10 9.33 -14.05
CA GLU A 53 8.79 9.97 -12.92
C GLU A 53 7.93 11.04 -12.23
N ARG A 54 7.30 11.94 -13.00
CA ARG A 54 6.38 12.95 -12.44
C ARG A 54 5.16 12.35 -11.73
N LYS A 55 4.57 11.29 -12.29
CA LYS A 55 3.43 10.60 -11.66
C LYS A 55 3.81 9.93 -10.35
N ILE A 56 5.04 9.41 -10.25
CA ILE A 56 5.55 8.84 -9.00
C ILE A 56 5.67 9.92 -7.94
N GLU A 57 6.31 11.06 -8.27
CA GLU A 57 6.47 12.19 -7.36
C GLU A 57 5.11 12.72 -6.84
N GLU A 58 4.13 12.91 -7.75
CA GLU A 58 2.78 13.35 -7.36
C GLU A 58 2.08 12.36 -6.41
N VAL A 59 2.28 11.05 -6.63
CA VAL A 59 1.71 10.02 -5.76
C VAL A 59 2.40 10.02 -4.40
N GLU A 60 3.73 10.17 -4.35
CA GLU A 60 4.49 10.25 -3.11
C GLU A 60 4.04 11.43 -2.26
N GLU A 61 3.91 12.63 -2.85
CA GLU A 61 3.41 13.82 -2.15
C GLU A 61 2.00 13.60 -1.59
N LYS A 62 1.08 13.03 -2.39
CA LYS A 62 -0.29 12.75 -1.93
C LYS A 62 -0.33 11.75 -0.78
N VAL A 63 0.52 10.72 -0.82
CA VAL A 63 0.61 9.73 0.26
C VAL A 63 1.17 10.37 1.51
N GLN A 64 2.24 11.15 1.40
CA GLN A 64 2.83 11.86 2.53
C GLN A 64 1.84 12.83 3.18
N GLY A 65 1.11 13.61 2.38
CA GLY A 65 0.07 14.52 2.89
C GLY A 65 -1.04 13.80 3.65
N LYS A 66 -1.52 12.67 3.14
CA LYS A 66 -2.52 11.83 3.84
C LYS A 66 -2.00 11.25 5.15
N ILE A 67 -0.72 10.85 5.20
CA ILE A 67 -0.11 10.34 6.41
C ILE A 67 -0.05 11.43 7.49
N GLU A 68 0.36 12.64 7.13
CA GLU A 68 0.42 13.74 8.09
C GLU A 68 -0.97 14.14 8.60
N GLU A 69 -1.98 14.21 7.72
CA GLU A 69 -3.37 14.47 8.12
C GLU A 69 -3.90 13.42 9.11
N VAL A 70 -3.62 12.13 8.85
CA VAL A 70 -4.01 11.04 9.75
C VAL A 70 -3.27 11.15 11.08
N LYS A 71 -1.99 11.48 11.06
CA LYS A 71 -1.16 11.64 12.26
C LYS A 71 -1.68 12.78 13.14
N GLU A 72 -2.01 13.94 12.56
CA GLU A 72 -2.63 15.05 13.29
C GLU A 72 -3.97 14.64 13.92
N LYS A 73 -4.85 13.99 13.15
CA LYS A 73 -6.15 13.50 13.66
C LYS A 73 -5.99 12.53 14.83
N VAL A 74 -4.99 11.65 14.77
CA VAL A 74 -4.70 10.71 15.86
C VAL A 74 -4.17 11.45 17.08
N GLN A 75 -3.24 12.40 16.91
CA GLN A 75 -2.71 13.20 18.01
C GLN A 75 -3.81 13.99 18.74
N VAL A 76 -4.73 14.64 18.00
CA VAL A 76 -5.87 15.35 18.59
C VAL A 76 -6.75 14.40 19.40
N LYS A 77 -7.10 13.23 18.85
CA LYS A 77 -7.92 12.24 19.56
C LYS A 77 -7.25 11.70 20.82
N ILE A 78 -5.93 11.53 20.80
CA ILE A 78 -5.17 11.11 21.98
C ILE A 78 -5.26 12.21 23.05
N GLY A 79 -5.02 13.47 22.70
CA GLY A 79 -5.14 14.59 23.66
C GLY A 79 -6.55 14.73 24.26
N ASP A 80 -7.59 14.54 23.45
CA ASP A 80 -8.98 14.53 23.94
C ASP A 80 -9.24 13.37 24.94
N LEU A 81 -8.67 12.19 24.68
CA LEU A 81 -8.79 11.04 25.57
C LEU A 81 -8.00 11.21 26.86
N GLU A 82 -6.78 11.75 26.80
CA GLU A 82 -5.97 12.09 27.97
C GLU A 82 -6.72 13.06 28.89
N LYS A 83 -7.31 14.12 28.32
CA LYS A 83 -8.13 15.07 29.09
C LYS A 83 -9.33 14.41 29.77
N ARG A 84 -10.08 13.58 29.04
CA ARG A 84 -11.25 12.84 29.59
C ARG A 84 -10.84 11.84 30.67
N LEU A 85 -9.64 11.27 30.57
CA LEU A 85 -9.11 10.37 31.58
C LEU A 85 -8.77 11.14 32.87
N SER A 86 -8.12 12.30 32.77
CA SER A 86 -7.83 13.17 33.93
C SER A 86 -9.11 13.63 34.63
N GLU A 87 -10.13 14.05 33.88
CA GLU A 87 -11.45 14.43 34.45
C GLU A 87 -12.13 13.28 35.21
N LEU A 88 -11.90 12.04 34.78
CA LEU A 88 -12.45 10.85 35.44
C LEU A 88 -11.66 10.46 36.69
N GLU A 89 -10.33 10.62 36.67
CA GLU A 89 -9.44 10.37 37.81
C GLU A 89 -9.69 11.35 38.96
N ASP A 90 -9.90 12.64 38.64
CA ASP A 90 -10.17 13.68 39.63
C ASP A 90 -11.59 13.61 40.24
N ARG A 91 -12.49 12.79 39.69
CA ARG A 91 -13.87 12.67 40.19
C ARG A 91 -13.88 11.78 41.45
N PRO A 92 -14.16 12.33 42.65
CA PRO A 92 -14.22 11.54 43.86
C PRO A 92 -15.33 10.49 43.73
N ILE A 93 -14.97 9.22 43.87
CA ILE A 93 -15.94 8.12 43.90
C ILE A 93 -16.57 8.11 45.29
N ASN A 94 -17.58 8.96 45.51
CA ASN A 94 -18.40 8.92 46.72
C ASN A 94 -19.29 7.66 46.67
N PHE A 95 -18.76 6.54 47.14
CA PHE A 95 -19.59 5.41 47.51
C PHE A 95 -20.40 5.82 48.75
N PRO A 96 -21.74 5.71 48.73
CA PRO A 96 -22.47 5.66 49.99
C PRO A 96 -21.96 4.43 50.73
N GLU A 97 -21.31 4.63 51.89
CA GLU A 97 -21.01 3.55 52.83
C GLU A 97 -22.33 2.85 53.15
N ASN A 98 -22.54 1.69 52.54
CA ASN A 98 -23.66 0.83 52.85
C ASN A 98 -23.12 -0.27 53.78
N PRO A 99 -23.43 -0.24 55.10
CA PRO A 99 -22.85 -1.16 56.07
C PRO A 99 -23.33 -2.62 55.95
N ASP A 100 -24.26 -2.93 55.04
CA ASP A 100 -25.03 -4.18 55.09
C ASP A 100 -24.67 -5.25 54.04
N LEU A 101 -23.61 -5.08 53.26
CA LEU A 101 -23.19 -6.11 52.30
C LEU A 101 -22.25 -7.14 52.95
N THR A 102 -22.81 -7.98 53.81
CA THR A 102 -22.28 -9.31 54.12
C THR A 102 -22.51 -10.28 52.95
N TYR A 103 -22.18 -9.88 51.72
CA TYR A 103 -22.10 -10.85 50.62
C TYR A 103 -20.78 -11.61 50.77
N SER A 104 -20.90 -12.92 50.96
CA SER A 104 -19.75 -13.84 50.96
C SER A 104 -18.79 -13.47 49.84
N ARG A 105 -17.55 -13.16 50.22
CA ARG A 105 -16.43 -13.03 49.29
C ARG A 105 -16.19 -14.39 48.64
N GLN A 106 -16.96 -14.71 47.59
CA GLN A 106 -16.58 -15.77 46.67
C GLN A 106 -15.28 -15.30 46.00
N THR A 107 -14.18 -15.95 46.34
CA THR A 107 -12.90 -15.84 45.65
C THR A 107 -13.06 -16.42 44.23
N VAL A 108 -13.69 -15.64 43.35
CA VAL A 108 -13.79 -16.00 41.94
C VAL A 108 -12.45 -15.69 41.29
N LYS A 109 -11.81 -16.71 40.70
CA LYS A 109 -10.57 -16.55 39.95
C LYS A 109 -10.81 -15.60 38.77
N SER A 110 -10.18 -14.44 38.79
CA SER A 110 -10.13 -13.51 37.67
C SER A 110 -9.35 -14.15 36.51
N LEU A 111 -9.89 -14.08 35.30
CA LEU A 111 -9.19 -14.53 34.09
C LEU A 111 -8.20 -13.44 33.70
N THR A 112 -6.89 -13.66 33.77
CA THR A 112 -5.90 -12.65 33.39
C THR A 112 -5.68 -12.67 31.87
N PHE A 113 -5.66 -11.50 31.23
CA PHE A 113 -5.27 -11.35 29.84
C PHE A 113 -3.75 -11.49 29.75
N ASP A 114 -3.28 -12.52 29.04
CA ASP A 114 -1.87 -12.89 28.97
C ASP A 114 -1.11 -12.20 27.82
N GLY A 115 -1.82 -11.43 26.98
CA GLY A 115 -1.28 -10.81 25.77
C GLY A 115 -0.90 -11.80 24.65
N GLN A 116 -0.95 -13.11 24.90
CA GLN A 116 -0.66 -14.16 23.94
C GLN A 116 -1.93 -14.61 23.20
N THR A 117 -3.06 -14.60 23.90
CA THR A 117 -4.38 -14.87 23.31
C THR A 117 -4.95 -13.61 22.65
N SER A 118 -5.60 -13.75 21.49
CA SER A 118 -6.23 -12.60 20.83
C SER A 118 -7.37 -12.02 21.68
N TRP A 119 -7.55 -10.70 21.61
CA TRP A 119 -8.58 -9.98 22.39
C TRP A 119 -9.99 -10.55 22.21
N THR A 120 -10.35 -10.99 20.99
CA THR A 120 -11.66 -11.58 20.69
C THR A 120 -11.88 -12.91 21.41
N VAL A 121 -10.83 -13.73 21.51
CA VAL A 121 -10.87 -15.01 22.22
C VAL A 121 -11.01 -14.78 23.72
N PHE A 122 -10.22 -13.83 24.25
CA PHE A 122 -10.32 -13.43 25.65
C PHE A 122 -11.73 -12.91 25.99
N LYS A 123 -12.31 -12.02 25.18
CA LYS A 123 -13.67 -11.50 25.37
C LYS A 123 -14.72 -12.61 25.38
N THR A 124 -14.61 -13.58 24.47
CA THR A 124 -15.53 -14.72 24.42
C THR A 124 -15.44 -15.58 25.69
N GLN A 125 -14.23 -15.89 26.14
CA GLN A 125 -14.01 -16.64 27.38
C GLN A 125 -14.49 -15.88 28.60
N PHE A 126 -14.22 -14.57 28.66
CA PHE A 126 -14.70 -13.68 29.72
C PHE A 126 -16.23 -13.64 29.78
N ASP A 127 -16.91 -13.58 28.63
CA ASP A 127 -18.37 -13.55 28.56
C ASP A 127 -19.00 -14.89 28.99
N VAL A 128 -18.39 -16.03 28.63
CA VAL A 128 -18.79 -17.37 29.11
C VAL A 128 -18.62 -17.49 30.62
N VAL A 129 -17.45 -17.12 31.16
CA VAL A 129 -17.15 -17.17 32.60
C VAL A 129 -18.05 -16.23 33.38
N SER A 130 -18.30 -15.02 32.87
CA SER A 130 -19.17 -14.05 33.53
C SER A 130 -20.63 -14.50 33.57
N SER A 131 -21.10 -15.19 32.52
CA SER A 131 -22.46 -15.72 32.45
C SER A 131 -22.64 -16.94 33.36
N ALA A 132 -21.65 -17.85 33.37
CA ALA A 132 -21.64 -19.01 34.26
C ALA A 132 -21.61 -18.63 35.75
N ASN A 133 -20.92 -17.53 36.09
CA ASN A 133 -20.85 -17.00 37.45
C ASN A 133 -21.99 -16.02 37.79
N GLY A 134 -22.94 -15.79 36.87
CA GLY A 134 -24.07 -14.87 37.10
C GLY A 134 -23.65 -13.43 37.38
N TRP A 135 -22.52 -12.98 36.86
CA TRP A 135 -22.02 -11.62 37.12
C TRP A 135 -22.95 -10.56 36.53
N ASN A 136 -23.34 -9.59 37.34
CA ASN A 136 -24.02 -8.39 36.86
C ASN A 136 -23.02 -7.43 36.16
N ASN A 137 -23.52 -6.45 35.42
CA ASN A 137 -22.69 -5.53 34.62
C ASN A 137 -21.61 -4.81 35.46
N ARG A 138 -21.88 -4.54 36.74
CA ARG A 138 -20.93 -3.91 37.65
C ARG A 138 -19.75 -4.84 37.94
N VAL A 139 -20.01 -6.10 38.28
CA VAL A 139 -18.97 -7.10 38.53
C VAL A 139 -18.20 -7.42 37.25
N LYS A 140 -18.89 -7.50 36.10
CA LYS A 140 -18.24 -7.67 34.79
C LYS A 140 -17.25 -6.53 34.49
N ALA A 141 -17.65 -5.29 34.74
CA ALA A 141 -16.77 -4.15 34.54
C ALA A 141 -15.55 -4.19 35.47
N SER A 142 -15.75 -4.43 36.77
CA SER A 142 -14.65 -4.50 37.74
C SER A 142 -13.66 -5.63 37.44
N GLN A 143 -14.15 -6.80 37.03
CA GLN A 143 -13.29 -7.93 36.69
C GLN A 143 -12.57 -7.72 35.37
N LEU A 144 -13.22 -7.12 34.36
CA LEU A 144 -12.56 -6.82 33.09
C LEU A 144 -11.37 -5.86 33.27
N VAL A 145 -11.52 -4.87 34.16
CA VAL A 145 -10.43 -3.94 34.50
C VAL A 145 -9.32 -4.63 35.28
N ALA A 146 -9.64 -5.54 36.19
CA ALA A 146 -8.64 -6.30 36.95
C ALA A 146 -7.91 -7.36 36.12
N SER A 147 -8.47 -7.73 34.97
CA SER A 147 -7.94 -8.75 34.07
C SER A 147 -6.99 -8.22 33.00
N LEU A 148 -7.00 -6.90 32.75
CA LEU A 148 -6.14 -6.21 31.79
C LEU A 148 -4.80 -5.81 32.43
#